data_AF-A0A6B0SMQ1-F1
#
_entry.id   AF-A0A6B0SMQ1-F1
#
_cell.length_a   1.000
_cell.length_b   1.000
_cell.length_c   1.000
_cell.angle_alpha   90.00
_cell.angle_beta   90.00
_cell.angle_gamma   90.00
#
_symmetry.space_group_name_H-M   'P 1'
#
loop_
_entity.id
_entity.type
_entity.pdbx_description
1 polymer ?
#
loop_
_entity_poly.entity_id
_entity_poly.type
_entity_poly.pdbx_seq_one_letter_code
_entity_poly.pdbx_strand_id
1 'polypeptide(L)'
;MSNSNAKGNRRERQLVNEFDERGFAVMRAPASGSATERELPDVLAGDGNAFYAVEAKSSAGDPIYLTGEEVEALVYFSQNFGAKPKIGVRFDREDWYFFHPADVYQTDGGNYRVKKETAVEDGETFDDLQASGDDESATDTDVRDVLVAVEQGVLTPEEAASMLE
;
A
#
# COMPACT_ATOMS: atom_id res chain seq x y z
N MET A 1 15.99 25.60 -5.48
CA MET A 1 14.64 25.08 -5.20
C MET A 1 14.55 23.71 -5.85
N SER A 2 14.84 22.65 -5.10
CA SER A 2 14.81 21.27 -5.62
C SER A 2 13.37 20.88 -5.90
N ASN A 3 13.12 20.47 -7.14
CA ASN A 3 11.82 20.14 -7.70
C ASN A 3 11.29 18.83 -7.04
N SER A 4 10.62 18.93 -5.90
CA SER A 4 10.06 17.80 -5.13
C SER A 4 9.16 16.91 -6.01
N ASN A 5 8.37 17.53 -6.89
CA ASN A 5 7.54 16.83 -7.88
C ASN A 5 8.36 16.03 -8.90
N ALA A 6 9.51 16.53 -9.36
CA ALA A 6 10.37 15.76 -10.27
C ALA A 6 11.05 14.58 -9.57
N LYS A 7 11.35 14.70 -8.27
CA LYS A 7 11.96 13.63 -7.47
C LYS A 7 10.92 12.54 -7.12
N GLY A 8 9.70 12.92 -6.74
CA GLY A 8 8.58 12.00 -6.54
C GLY A 8 8.28 11.20 -7.79
N ASN A 9 8.11 11.90 -8.92
CA ASN A 9 7.89 11.27 -10.23
C ASN A 9 9.05 10.36 -10.67
N ARG A 10 10.30 10.63 -10.26
CA ARG A 10 11.42 9.71 -10.50
C ARG A 10 11.32 8.45 -9.64
N ARG A 11 10.91 8.56 -8.37
CA ARG A 11 10.80 7.42 -7.45
C ARG A 11 9.60 6.54 -7.78
N GLU A 12 8.46 7.12 -8.15
CA GLU A 12 7.33 6.36 -8.70
C GLU A 12 7.72 5.61 -9.98
N ARG A 13 8.46 6.24 -10.90
CA ARG A 13 8.96 5.54 -12.10
C ARG A 13 9.90 4.40 -11.74
N GLN A 14 10.74 4.58 -10.73
CA GLN A 14 11.58 3.50 -10.23
C GLN A 14 10.71 2.35 -9.70
N LEU A 15 9.72 2.64 -8.85
CA LEU A 15 8.78 1.65 -8.32
C LEU A 15 8.08 0.87 -9.45
N VAL A 16 7.59 1.57 -10.46
CA VAL A 16 6.97 0.96 -11.65
C VAL A 16 7.93 0.02 -12.36
N ASN A 17 9.17 0.45 -12.63
CA ASN A 17 10.16 -0.40 -13.29
C ASN A 17 10.50 -1.65 -12.46
N GLU A 18 10.62 -1.51 -11.13
CA GLU A 18 10.94 -2.63 -10.24
C GLU A 18 9.81 -3.68 -10.19
N PHE A 19 8.55 -3.25 -10.28
CA PHE A 19 7.40 -4.16 -10.47
C PHE A 19 7.44 -4.86 -11.84
N ASP A 20 7.67 -4.11 -12.93
CA ASP A 20 7.74 -4.64 -14.30
C ASP A 20 8.86 -5.66 -14.47
N GLU A 21 10.04 -5.38 -13.91
CA GLU A 21 11.21 -6.28 -13.92
C GLU A 21 10.94 -7.61 -13.18
N ARG A 22 9.96 -7.63 -12.28
CA ARG A 22 9.51 -8.82 -11.54
C ARG A 22 8.25 -9.46 -12.15
N GLY A 23 7.87 -9.08 -13.37
CA GLY A 23 6.81 -9.74 -14.12
C GLY A 23 5.40 -9.26 -13.79
N PHE A 24 5.24 -8.21 -12.99
CA PHE A 24 3.95 -7.57 -12.80
C PHE A 24 3.61 -6.71 -14.01
N ALA A 25 2.39 -6.84 -14.53
CA ALA A 25 1.79 -5.79 -15.36
C ALA A 25 1.49 -4.59 -14.46
N VAL A 26 2.04 -3.43 -14.78
CA VAL A 26 2.01 -2.26 -13.90
C VAL A 26 1.55 -1.01 -14.63
N MET A 27 0.73 -0.20 -13.94
CA MET A 27 0.34 1.12 -14.38
C MET A 27 0.48 2.14 -13.26
N ARG A 28 0.82 3.38 -13.62
CA ARG A 28 0.81 4.51 -12.69
C ARG A 28 -0.46 5.32 -12.89
N ALA A 29 -1.11 5.74 -11.80
CA ALA A 29 -2.26 6.63 -11.90
C ALA A 29 -1.88 7.98 -12.56
N PRO A 30 -2.77 8.54 -13.39
CA PRO A 30 -2.53 9.85 -14.01
C PRO A 30 -2.62 10.94 -12.94
N ALA A 31 -1.46 11.49 -12.56
CA ALA A 31 -1.31 12.58 -11.60
C ALA A 31 -2.12 12.35 -10.31
N SER A 32 -1.53 11.64 -9.33
CA SER A 32 -2.05 11.46 -7.96
C SER A 32 -2.19 12.77 -7.14
N GLY A 33 -2.23 13.94 -7.80
CA GLY A 33 -2.49 15.24 -7.18
C GLY A 33 -3.55 16.03 -7.93
N SER A 34 -4.53 16.56 -7.17
CA SER A 34 -5.51 17.65 -7.40
C SER A 34 -6.19 17.86 -8.77
N ALA A 35 -5.84 17.11 -9.80
CA ALA A 35 -6.40 17.21 -11.15
C ALA A 35 -7.71 16.42 -11.30
N THR A 36 -7.98 15.51 -10.37
CA THR A 36 -9.21 14.72 -10.32
C THR A 36 -9.76 14.68 -8.89
N GLU A 37 -11.09 14.74 -8.74
CA GLU A 37 -11.79 14.51 -7.47
C GLU A 37 -11.72 13.04 -7.01
N ARG A 38 -11.10 12.17 -7.82
CA ARG A 38 -10.93 10.75 -7.53
C ARG A 38 -9.60 10.54 -6.83
N GLU A 39 -9.67 9.96 -5.65
CA GLU A 39 -8.51 9.49 -4.93
C GLU A 39 -8.08 8.15 -5.54
N LEU A 40 -6.88 8.12 -6.10
CA LEU A 40 -6.31 6.96 -6.79
C LEU A 40 -4.99 6.61 -6.11
N PRO A 41 -4.64 5.32 -5.99
CA PRO A 41 -3.30 4.94 -5.56
C PRO A 41 -2.27 5.40 -6.59
N ASP A 42 -1.02 5.56 -6.17
CA ASP A 42 0.06 5.93 -7.09
C ASP A 42 0.28 4.86 -8.17
N VAL A 43 0.30 3.59 -7.78
CA VAL A 43 0.60 2.45 -8.67
C VAL A 43 -0.45 1.36 -8.51
N LEU A 44 -0.82 0.76 -9.63
CA LEU A 44 -1.56 -0.50 -9.67
C LEU A 44 -0.68 -1.54 -10.39
N ALA A 45 -0.47 -2.68 -9.76
CA ALA A 45 0.35 -3.77 -10.28
C ALA A 45 -0.40 -5.11 -10.17
N GLY A 46 -0.19 -6.04 -11.09
CA GLY A 46 -0.71 -7.40 -10.96
C GLY A 46 -0.04 -8.37 -11.92
N ASP A 47 0.07 -9.63 -11.52
CA ASP A 47 0.72 -10.70 -12.29
C ASP A 47 -0.28 -11.73 -12.86
N GLY A 48 -1.57 -11.50 -12.62
CA GLY A 48 -2.67 -12.39 -13.00
C GLY A 48 -3.20 -13.25 -11.85
N ASN A 49 -2.42 -13.41 -10.78
CA ASN A 49 -2.85 -14.11 -9.57
C ASN A 49 -3.11 -13.12 -8.42
N ALA A 50 -2.18 -12.19 -8.19
CA ALA A 50 -2.34 -11.10 -7.24
C ALA A 50 -2.42 -9.74 -7.94
N PHE A 51 -3.20 -8.84 -7.33
CA PHE A 51 -3.32 -7.44 -7.73
C PHE A 51 -3.02 -6.57 -6.51
N TYR A 52 -2.21 -5.54 -6.69
CA TYR A 52 -1.76 -4.62 -5.65
C TYR A 52 -2.07 -3.19 -6.05
N ALA A 53 -2.73 -2.46 -5.17
CA ALA A 53 -2.82 -1.01 -5.23
C ALA A 53 -1.81 -0.44 -4.23
N VAL A 54 -0.95 0.48 -4.68
CA VAL A 54 0.20 0.94 -3.90
C VAL A 54 0.18 2.46 -3.76
N GLU A 55 0.21 2.92 -2.51
CA GLU A 55 0.50 4.31 -2.16
C GLU A 55 2.01 4.44 -1.85
N ALA A 56 2.73 5.30 -2.58
CA ALA A 56 4.19 5.29 -2.61
C ALA A 56 4.79 6.52 -1.92
N LYS A 57 5.45 6.31 -0.78
CA LYS A 57 6.19 7.37 -0.07
C LYS A 57 7.69 7.14 -0.15
N SER A 58 8.45 8.19 -0.45
CA SER A 58 9.91 8.14 -0.37
C SER A 58 10.47 9.35 0.35
N SER A 59 11.47 9.13 1.20
CA SER A 59 12.07 10.18 2.01
C SER A 59 13.58 10.01 2.16
N ALA A 60 14.27 11.13 2.36
CA ALA A 60 15.68 11.14 2.74
C ALA A 60 15.90 11.18 4.26
N GLY A 61 14.82 11.41 5.03
CA GLY A 61 14.83 11.32 6.49
C GLY A 61 13.81 10.28 6.97
N ASP A 62 13.89 9.98 8.25
CA ASP A 62 12.95 9.11 8.96
C ASP A 62 12.29 9.88 10.11
N PRO A 63 11.04 9.52 10.47
CA PRO A 63 10.18 8.52 9.85
C PRO A 63 9.41 9.05 8.61
N ILE A 64 8.80 8.15 7.85
CA ILE A 64 7.83 8.47 6.79
C ILE A 64 6.43 8.55 7.40
N TYR A 65 5.64 9.52 6.97
CA TYR A 65 4.24 9.69 7.39
C TYR A 65 3.29 9.58 6.20
N LEU A 66 2.09 9.06 6.47
CA LEU A 66 0.94 9.11 5.59
C LEU A 66 -0.23 9.72 6.36
N THR A 67 -1.10 10.44 5.67
CA THR A 67 -2.34 10.93 6.28
C THR A 67 -3.34 9.80 6.44
N GLY A 68 -4.30 9.95 7.36
CA GLY A 68 -5.43 9.02 7.45
C GLY A 68 -6.21 8.96 6.13
N GLU A 69 -6.44 10.10 5.50
CA GLU A 69 -7.15 10.22 4.21
C GLU A 69 -6.45 9.43 3.08
N GLU A 70 -5.12 9.49 2.97
CA GLU A 70 -4.36 8.72 1.98
C GLU A 70 -4.56 7.21 2.17
N VAL A 71 -4.58 6.75 3.42
CA VAL A 71 -4.76 5.33 3.74
C VAL A 71 -6.21 4.89 3.53
N GLU A 72 -7.18 5.69 3.93
CA GLU A 72 -8.61 5.43 3.70
C GLU A 72 -8.92 5.35 2.21
N ALA A 73 -8.41 6.29 1.41
CA ALA A 73 -8.54 6.29 -0.04
C ALA A 73 -7.93 5.02 -0.67
N LEU A 74 -6.73 4.64 -0.24
CA LEU A 74 -6.06 3.42 -0.70
C LEU A 74 -6.91 2.18 -0.40
N VAL A 75 -7.40 2.03 0.83
CA VAL A 75 -8.22 0.89 1.25
C VAL A 75 -9.53 0.86 0.45
N TYR A 76 -10.22 2.01 0.34
CA TYR A 76 -11.46 2.11 -0.42
C TYR A 76 -11.27 1.75 -1.90
N PHE A 77 -10.23 2.27 -2.54
CA PHE A 77 -9.93 1.93 -3.93
C PHE A 77 -9.66 0.42 -4.07
N SER A 78 -8.82 -0.12 -3.19
CA SER A 78 -8.37 -1.51 -3.21
C SER A 78 -9.54 -2.49 -3.11
N GLN A 79 -10.46 -2.25 -2.16
CA GLN A 79 -11.68 -3.05 -1.98
C GLN A 79 -12.57 -3.04 -3.24
N ASN A 80 -12.81 -1.85 -3.82
CA ASN A 80 -13.68 -1.74 -4.99
C ASN A 80 -13.03 -2.27 -6.27
N PHE A 81 -11.70 -2.21 -6.36
CA PHE A 81 -10.95 -2.68 -7.51
C PHE A 81 -10.70 -4.20 -7.47
N GLY A 82 -10.64 -4.79 -6.27
CA GLY A 82 -10.20 -6.18 -6.08
C GLY A 82 -8.67 -6.30 -6.05
N ALA A 83 -8.00 -5.35 -5.41
CA ALA A 83 -6.55 -5.37 -5.20
C ALA A 83 -6.22 -5.33 -3.71
N LYS A 84 -5.06 -5.87 -3.33
CA LYS A 84 -4.53 -5.79 -1.97
C LYS A 84 -3.89 -4.40 -1.76
N PRO A 85 -4.27 -3.63 -0.74
CA PRO A 85 -3.67 -2.32 -0.49
C PRO A 85 -2.25 -2.49 0.09
N LYS A 86 -1.29 -1.75 -0.46
CA LYS A 86 0.07 -1.71 0.06
C LYS A 86 0.56 -0.28 0.21
N ILE A 87 1.11 0.02 1.38
CA ILE A 87 1.88 1.25 1.61
C ILE A 87 3.32 0.94 1.25
N GLY A 88 3.79 1.45 0.10
CA GLY A 88 5.16 1.31 -0.35
C GLY A 88 6.01 2.45 0.23
N VAL A 89 7.05 2.12 1.01
CA VAL A 89 7.97 3.10 1.57
C VAL A 89 9.39 2.88 1.08
N ARG A 90 10.11 3.98 0.83
CA ARG A 90 11.53 3.93 0.46
C ARG A 90 12.35 5.02 1.15
N PHE A 91 13.31 4.61 1.96
CA PHE A 91 14.29 5.51 2.58
C PHE A 91 15.51 5.72 1.66
N ASP A 92 16.32 6.76 1.89
CA ASP A 92 17.52 6.97 1.09
C ASP A 92 18.50 5.81 1.26
N ARG A 93 19.09 5.36 0.14
CA ARG A 93 19.97 4.18 0.03
C ARG A 93 19.37 2.82 0.41
N GLU A 94 18.09 2.75 0.75
CA GLU A 94 17.40 1.47 0.96
C GLU A 94 16.55 1.07 -0.25
N ASP A 95 16.09 -0.18 -0.22
CA ASP A 95 15.09 -0.72 -1.14
C ASP A 95 13.67 -0.26 -0.77
N TRP A 96 12.69 -0.68 -1.58
CA TRP A 96 11.28 -0.50 -1.26
C TRP A 96 10.82 -1.59 -0.30
N TYR A 97 10.01 -1.18 0.66
CA TYR A 97 9.34 -2.06 1.60
C TYR A 97 7.84 -1.79 1.56
N PHE A 98 7.05 -2.85 1.67
CA PHE A 98 5.61 -2.80 1.55
C PHE A 98 4.95 -3.26 2.84
N PHE A 99 3.82 -2.62 3.15
CA PHE A 99 3.04 -2.91 4.34
C PHE A 99 1.57 -2.94 3.99
N HIS A 100 0.83 -3.87 4.59
CA HIS A 100 -0.61 -3.72 4.68
C HIS A 100 -0.94 -2.51 5.58
N PRO A 101 -1.95 -1.67 5.26
CA PRO A 101 -2.38 -0.58 6.14
C PRO A 101 -2.57 -0.95 7.61
N ALA A 102 -3.09 -2.15 7.90
CA ALA A 102 -3.32 -2.63 9.26
C ALA A 102 -2.04 -2.94 10.06
N ASP A 103 -0.90 -3.10 9.38
CA ASP A 103 0.39 -3.40 10.01
C ASP A 103 1.22 -2.13 10.25
N VAL A 104 0.76 -0.98 9.75
CA VAL A 104 1.43 0.31 9.97
C VAL A 104 0.94 0.95 11.27
N TYR A 105 1.87 1.48 12.05
CA TYR A 105 1.55 2.20 13.28
C TYR A 105 0.70 3.46 12.99
N GLN A 106 -0.52 3.47 13.51
CA GLN A 106 -1.39 4.64 13.54
C GLN A 106 -1.12 5.49 14.79
N THR A 107 -0.95 6.79 14.59
CA THR A 107 -0.80 7.78 15.66
C THR A 107 -2.16 8.14 16.24
N ASP A 108 -2.19 8.70 17.45
CA ASP A 108 -3.43 9.18 18.10
C ASP A 108 -4.20 10.22 17.26
N GLY A 109 -3.53 10.88 16.33
CA GLY A 109 -4.13 11.84 15.39
C GLY A 109 -4.69 11.23 14.11
N GLY A 110 -4.72 9.89 13.97
CA GLY A 110 -5.25 9.18 12.81
C GLY A 110 -4.26 9.03 11.64
N ASN A 111 -3.11 9.71 11.68
CA ASN A 111 -2.05 9.56 10.68
C ASN A 111 -1.22 8.29 10.90
N TYR A 112 -0.60 7.79 9.84
CA TYR A 112 0.23 6.60 9.86
C TYR A 112 1.71 6.97 9.81
N ARG A 113 2.55 6.15 10.44
CA ARG A 113 4.00 6.38 10.51
C ARG A 113 4.79 5.09 10.35
N VAL A 114 5.73 5.09 9.42
CA VAL A 114 6.71 4.02 9.23
C VAL A 114 8.10 4.52 9.58
N LYS A 115 8.77 3.84 10.52
CA LYS A 115 10.18 4.09 10.86
C LYS A 115 11.09 3.31 9.92
N LYS A 116 12.32 3.79 9.73
CA LYS A 116 13.29 3.11 8.86
C LYS A 116 13.61 1.70 9.38
N GLU A 117 13.82 1.56 10.68
CA GLU A 117 14.17 0.28 11.30
C GLU A 117 13.06 -0.75 11.08
N THR A 118 11.81 -0.37 11.36
CA THR A 118 10.63 -1.21 11.09
C THR A 118 10.50 -1.56 9.61
N ALA A 119 10.79 -0.62 8.70
CA ALA A 119 10.76 -0.89 7.27
C ALA A 119 11.72 -2.01 6.87
N VAL A 120 12.96 -1.96 7.38
CA VAL A 120 14.01 -2.93 7.06
C VAL A 120 13.79 -4.29 7.75
N GLU A 121 13.24 -4.28 8.97
CA GLU A 121 13.05 -5.49 9.78
C GLU A 121 11.79 -6.26 9.40
N ASP A 122 10.67 -5.56 9.18
CA ASP A 122 9.33 -6.15 9.10
C ASP A 122 8.65 -5.96 7.73
N GLY A 123 9.22 -5.14 6.85
CA GLY A 123 8.59 -4.79 5.58
C GLY A 123 8.72 -5.89 4.53
N GLU A 124 7.61 -6.16 3.83
CA GLU A 124 7.61 -7.05 2.67
C GLU A 124 8.46 -6.45 1.55
N THR A 125 9.22 -7.30 0.86
CA THR A 125 9.94 -6.95 -0.36
C THR A 125 9.08 -7.23 -1.59
N PHE A 126 9.53 -6.79 -2.76
CA PHE A 126 8.84 -7.18 -4.00
C PHE A 126 8.79 -8.70 -4.22
N ASP A 127 9.81 -9.43 -3.76
CA ASP A 127 9.87 -10.88 -3.94
C ASP A 127 8.80 -11.56 -3.06
N ASP A 128 8.51 -11.00 -1.88
CA ASP A 128 7.39 -11.44 -1.03
C ASP A 128 6.03 -11.15 -1.68
N LEU A 129 5.89 -9.99 -2.33
CA LEU A 129 4.66 -9.66 -3.08
C LEU A 129 4.44 -10.59 -4.28
N GLN A 130 5.51 -11.06 -4.93
CA GLN A 130 5.41 -12.03 -6.01
C GLN A 130 5.01 -13.42 -5.48
N ALA A 131 5.62 -13.89 -4.39
CA ALA A 131 5.33 -15.20 -3.82
C ALA A 131 3.89 -15.31 -3.28
N SER A 132 3.32 -14.23 -2.76
CA SER A 132 1.97 -14.19 -2.20
C SER A 132 0.83 -14.19 -3.24
N GLY A 133 1.17 -14.14 -4.54
CA GLY A 133 0.21 -14.41 -5.62
C GLY A 133 -0.11 -15.89 -5.78
N ASP A 134 0.71 -16.79 -5.24
CA ASP A 134 0.56 -18.24 -5.49
C ASP A 134 -0.35 -18.97 -4.47
N ASP A 135 -0.86 -18.28 -3.43
CA ASP A 135 -1.73 -18.86 -2.40
C ASP A 135 -3.19 -18.37 -2.54
N GLU A 136 -4.07 -19.22 -3.11
CA GLU A 136 -5.52 -18.97 -3.31
C GLU A 136 -6.39 -19.16 -2.05
N SER A 137 -5.84 -19.07 -0.83
CA SER A 137 -6.65 -19.11 0.42
C SER A 137 -6.61 -17.77 1.13
N ALA A 138 -7.75 -17.30 1.65
CA ALA A 138 -7.85 -16.09 2.47
C ALA A 138 -6.65 -16.00 3.43
N THR A 139 -5.83 -14.96 3.27
CA THR A 139 -4.60 -14.84 4.03
C THR A 139 -4.91 -14.38 5.45
N ASP A 140 -4.05 -14.68 6.43
CA ASP A 140 -4.20 -14.23 7.83
C ASP A 140 -4.41 -12.70 7.93
N THR A 141 -3.87 -11.94 6.96
CA THR A 141 -4.02 -10.49 6.84
C THR A 141 -5.46 -10.08 6.48
N ASP A 142 -6.09 -10.76 5.52
CA ASP A 142 -7.48 -10.46 5.12
C ASP A 142 -8.45 -10.68 6.29
N VAL A 143 -8.21 -11.75 7.08
CA VAL A 143 -8.95 -12.02 8.31
C VAL A 143 -8.74 -10.91 9.34
N ARG A 144 -7.50 -10.46 9.51
CA ARG A 144 -7.15 -9.40 10.46
C ARG A 144 -7.84 -8.08 10.13
N ASP A 145 -7.90 -7.71 8.86
CA ASP A 145 -8.56 -6.47 8.42
C ASP A 145 -10.06 -6.49 8.70
N VAL A 146 -10.71 -7.62 8.41
CA VAL A 146 -12.11 -7.83 8.74
C VAL A 146 -12.34 -7.73 10.25
N LEU A 147 -11.45 -8.33 11.06
CA LEU A 147 -11.55 -8.25 12.52
C LEU A 147 -11.33 -6.82 13.06
N VAL A 148 -10.37 -6.07 12.51
CA VAL A 148 -10.13 -4.66 12.88
C VAL A 148 -11.33 -3.80 12.51
N ALA A 149 -11.92 -4.01 11.34
CA ALA A 149 -13.13 -3.30 10.92
C ALA A 149 -14.33 -3.59 11.83
N VAL A 150 -14.46 -4.83 12.35
CA VAL A 150 -15.47 -5.17 13.37
C VAL A 150 -15.18 -4.46 14.70
N GLU A 151 -13.92 -4.45 15.16
CA GLU A 151 -13.53 -3.76 16.39
C GLU A 151 -13.82 -2.25 16.33
N GLN A 152 -13.60 -1.64 15.16
CA GLN A 152 -13.86 -0.23 14.91
C GLN A 152 -15.36 0.08 14.70
N GLY A 153 -16.22 -0.94 14.65
CA GLY A 153 -17.67 -0.81 14.42
C GLY A 153 -18.03 -0.42 12.99
N VAL A 154 -17.10 -0.59 12.05
CA VAL A 154 -17.31 -0.37 10.61
C VAL A 154 -18.09 -1.53 9.99
N LEU A 155 -17.85 -2.75 10.47
CA LEU A 155 -18.56 -3.97 10.06
C LEU A 155 -19.28 -4.61 11.24
N THR A 156 -20.45 -5.19 10.98
CA THR A 156 -21.07 -6.12 11.90
C THR A 156 -20.38 -7.49 11.85
N PRO A 157 -20.43 -8.30 12.92
CA PRO A 157 -19.91 -9.67 12.89
C PRO A 157 -20.51 -10.55 11.79
N GLU A 158 -21.77 -10.29 11.40
CA GLU A 158 -22.45 -11.03 10.33
C GLU A 158 -21.92 -10.65 8.93
N GLU A 159 -21.70 -9.36 8.68
CA GLU A 159 -21.06 -8.88 7.45
C GLU A 159 -19.62 -9.40 7.34
N ALA A 160 -18.86 -9.30 8.44
CA ALA A 160 -17.52 -9.85 8.53
C ALA A 160 -17.46 -11.35 8.24
N ALA A 161 -18.39 -12.16 8.80
CA ALA A 161 -18.44 -13.59 8.54
C ALA A 161 -18.65 -13.90 7.04
N SER A 162 -19.51 -13.13 6.36
CA SER A 162 -19.75 -13.32 4.92
C SER A 162 -18.55 -12.97 4.03
N MET A 163 -17.61 -12.16 4.54
CA MET A 163 -16.38 -11.79 3.83
C MET A 163 -15.25 -12.81 3.99
N LEU A 164 -15.41 -13.78 4.91
CA LEU A 164 -14.39 -14.79 5.25
C LEU A 164 -14.78 -16.22 4.82
N GLU A 165 -15.94 -16.41 4.20
CA GLU A 165 -16.39 -17.67 3.57
C GLU A 165 -15.92 -17.77 2.11
#